data_AF-A0A7W1P6S1-F1
#
_entry.id   AF-A0A7W1P6S1-F1
#
_cell.length_a   1.000
_cell.length_b   1.000
_cell.length_c   1.000
_cell.angle_alpha   90.00
_cell.angle_beta   90.00
_cell.angle_gamma   90.00
#
_symmetry.space_group_name_H-M   'P 1'
#
loop_
_entity.id
_entity.type
_entity.pdbx_description
1 polymer ?
#
loop_
_entity_poly.entity_id
_entity_poly.type
_entity_poly.pdbx_seq_one_letter_code
_entity_poly.pdbx_strand_id
1 'polypeptide(L)'
;MTSPEAMQLYPEGTPGHIVERFLQLSSFELVLTDRIVDEVIAALSYPKVQRAARSTVTPEPWFEDVVVSSQLVPGDVEIPRLSDDPDDDQYIAAAVQGRATFVDTGDPD
;
A
#
# COMPACT_ATOMS: atom_id res chain seq x y z
N MET A 1 6.56 25.42 1.60
CA MET A 1 6.93 24.08 1.09
C MET A 1 6.01 23.78 -0.06
N THR A 2 6.55 23.73 -1.27
CA THR A 2 5.83 23.25 -2.45
C THR A 2 5.39 21.82 -2.20
N SER A 3 4.09 21.56 -2.40
CA SER A 3 3.50 20.22 -2.38
C SER A 3 4.38 19.29 -3.22
N PRO A 4 4.80 18.11 -2.71
CA PRO A 4 5.45 17.14 -3.57
C PRO A 4 4.45 16.77 -4.66
N GLU A 5 4.90 16.67 -5.91
CA GLU A 5 4.11 16.12 -7.01
C GLU A 5 3.81 14.64 -6.68
N ALA A 6 2.78 14.40 -5.88
CA ALA A 6 2.40 13.07 -5.47
C ALA A 6 1.66 12.38 -6.62
N MET A 7 2.05 11.15 -6.94
CA MET A 7 1.21 10.32 -7.80
C MET A 7 -0.10 10.03 -7.06
N GLN A 8 -1.22 10.34 -7.70
CA GLN A 8 -2.54 10.04 -7.14
C GLN A 8 -3.29 9.12 -8.11
N LEU A 9 -3.59 7.92 -7.62
CA LEU A 9 -4.52 6.99 -8.25
C LEU A 9 -5.92 7.28 -7.69
N TYR A 10 -6.84 7.75 -8.54
CA TYR A 10 -8.17 8.18 -8.13
C TYR A 10 -8.13 9.18 -6.96
N PRO A 11 -7.57 10.37 -7.17
CA PRO A 11 -7.29 11.35 -6.11
C PRO A 11 -8.50 11.71 -5.24
N GLU A 12 -9.69 11.73 -5.83
CA GLU A 12 -10.94 12.08 -5.14
C GLU A 12 -11.69 10.86 -4.59
N GLY A 13 -11.17 9.64 -4.84
CA GLY A 13 -11.71 8.39 -4.34
C GLY A 13 -11.14 8.04 -2.96
N THR A 14 -11.75 7.04 -2.31
CA THR A 14 -11.31 6.53 -1.00
C THR A 14 -9.81 6.22 -0.92
N PRO A 15 -9.18 5.55 -1.91
CA PRO A 15 -7.73 5.28 -1.87
C PRO A 15 -6.86 6.55 -1.84
N GLY A 16 -7.24 7.59 -2.60
CA GLY A 16 -6.52 8.86 -2.62
C GLY A 16 -6.53 9.54 -1.25
N HIS A 17 -7.68 9.58 -0.58
CA HIS A 17 -7.79 10.14 0.77
C HIS A 17 -7.04 9.33 1.83
N ILE A 18 -6.92 8.01 1.68
CA ILE A 18 -6.15 7.16 2.60
C ILE A 18 -4.66 7.51 2.51
N VAL A 19 -4.13 7.57 1.29
CA VAL A 19 -2.71 7.92 1.08
C VAL A 19 -2.40 9.35 1.54
N GLU A 20 -3.30 10.30 1.29
CA GLU A 20 -3.14 11.67 1.79
C GLU A 20 -3.06 11.72 3.32
N ARG A 21 -3.97 11.03 4.02
CA ARG A 21 -4.00 10.96 5.49
C ARG A 21 -2.76 10.27 6.06
N PHE A 22 -2.21 9.29 5.35
CA PHE A 22 -0.96 8.65 5.72
C PHE A 22 0.22 9.62 5.59
N LEU A 23 0.47 10.11 4.37
CA LEU A 23 1.69 10.87 4.05
C LEU A 23 1.70 12.28 4.66
N GLN A 24 0.55 12.96 4.68
CA GLN A 24 0.50 14.38 5.09
C GLN A 24 0.10 14.57 6.54
N LEU A 25 -0.77 13.70 7.07
CA LEU A 25 -1.35 13.87 8.40
C LEU A 25 -0.84 12.85 9.42
N SER A 26 -0.05 11.86 8.99
CA SER A 26 0.45 10.76 9.84
C SER A 26 -0.65 10.18 10.74
N SER A 27 -1.86 10.02 10.19
CA SER A 27 -3.06 9.68 10.98
C SER A 27 -3.09 8.22 11.42
N PHE A 28 -2.26 7.37 10.81
CA PHE A 28 -2.10 5.96 11.10
C PHE A 28 -0.72 5.50 10.63
N GLU A 29 -0.31 4.32 11.11
CA GLU A 29 0.89 3.62 10.63
C GLU A 29 0.48 2.57 9.58
N LEU A 30 1.26 2.45 8.52
CA LEU A 30 1.08 1.43 7.49
C LEU A 30 2.07 0.29 7.76
N VAL A 31 1.60 -0.95 7.72
CA VAL A 31 2.44 -2.15 7.88
C VAL A 31 2.64 -2.80 6.53
N LEU A 32 3.89 -3.04 6.14
CA LEU A 32 4.26 -3.64 4.86
C LEU A 32 5.28 -4.76 5.06
N THR A 33 5.38 -5.65 4.08
CA THR A 33 6.49 -6.60 3.90
C THR A 33 7.16 -6.31 2.56
N ASP A 34 8.38 -6.82 2.35
CA ASP A 34 9.06 -6.69 1.05
C ASP A 34 8.21 -7.30 -0.09
N ARG A 35 7.50 -8.41 0.18
CA ARG A 35 6.62 -9.04 -0.82
C ARG A 35 5.45 -8.13 -1.22
N ILE A 36 4.80 -7.47 -0.25
CA ILE A 36 3.72 -6.52 -0.54
C ILE A 36 4.28 -5.32 -1.34
N VAL A 37 5.47 -4.85 -0.99
CA VAL A 37 6.14 -3.75 -1.72
C VAL A 37 6.37 -4.14 -3.19
N ASP A 38 6.91 -5.33 -3.45
CA ASP A 38 7.14 -5.84 -4.80
C ASP A 38 5.83 -5.97 -5.61
N GLU A 39 4.77 -6.45 -4.96
CA GLU A 39 3.45 -6.58 -5.57
C GLU A 39 2.86 -5.22 -5.98
N VAL A 40 2.96 -4.23 -5.10
CA VAL A 40 2.48 -2.87 -5.41
C VAL A 40 3.31 -2.24 -6.53
N ILE A 41 4.64 -2.35 -6.51
CA ILE A 41 5.50 -1.85 -7.59
C ILE A 41 5.13 -2.50 -8.94
N ALA A 42 4.93 -3.83 -8.94
CA ALA A 42 4.48 -4.54 -10.12
C ALA A 42 3.11 -4.03 -10.60
N ALA A 43 2.15 -3.84 -9.70
CA ALA A 43 0.82 -3.33 -10.03
C ALA A 43 0.85 -1.90 -10.59
N LEU A 44 1.70 -1.03 -10.04
CA LEU A 44 1.91 0.34 -10.51
C LEU A 44 2.47 0.40 -11.94
N SER A 45 3.19 -0.64 -12.38
CA SER A 45 3.68 -0.77 -13.75
C SER A 45 2.59 -1.11 -14.77
N TYR A 46 1.38 -1.52 -14.33
CA TYR A 46 0.35 -1.98 -15.25
C TYR A 46 -0.19 -0.83 -16.12
N PRO A 47 -0.36 -1.04 -17.45
CA PRO A 47 -0.84 0.01 -18.36
C PRO A 47 -2.20 0.60 -17.99
N LYS A 48 -3.06 -0.17 -17.30
CA LYS A 48 -4.36 0.34 -16.80
C LYS A 48 -4.18 1.31 -15.63
N VAL A 49 -3.22 1.05 -14.75
CA VAL A 49 -2.91 1.86 -13.57
C VAL A 49 -2.21 3.15 -13.99
N GLN A 50 -1.20 3.04 -14.85
CA GLN A 50 -0.51 4.21 -15.40
C GLN A 50 -1.45 5.17 -16.15
N ARG A 51 -2.46 4.65 -16.85
CA ARG A 51 -3.48 5.49 -17.51
C ARG A 51 -4.43 6.18 -16.53
N ALA A 52 -4.65 5.60 -15.36
CA ALA A 52 -5.52 6.16 -14.31
C ALA A 52 -4.77 7.15 -13.40
N ALA A 53 -3.44 7.02 -13.30
CA ALA A 53 -2.59 7.91 -12.53
C ALA A 53 -2.61 9.33 -13.12
N ARG A 54 -2.86 10.32 -12.26
CA ARG A 54 -2.66 11.74 -12.59
C ARG A 54 -1.33 12.19 -11.98
N SER A 55 -0.23 11.90 -12.69
CA SER A 55 1.12 12.15 -12.17
C SER A 55 2.11 12.52 -13.27
N THR A 56 3.02 13.43 -12.96
CA THR A 56 4.27 13.70 -13.69
C THR A 56 5.46 12.88 -13.18
N VAL A 57 5.30 12.26 -12.00
CA VAL A 57 6.32 11.47 -11.31
C VAL A 57 6.15 9.99 -11.61
N THR A 58 7.28 9.29 -11.78
CA THR A 58 7.30 7.83 -11.97
C THR A 58 6.78 7.13 -10.70
N PRO A 59 6.11 5.97 -10.82
CA PRO A 59 5.50 5.32 -9.66
C PRO A 59 6.48 4.92 -8.56
N GLU A 60 7.71 4.54 -8.92
CA GLU A 60 8.69 3.95 -8.01
C GLU A 60 9.21 4.95 -6.97
N PRO A 61 9.73 6.15 -7.33
CA PRO A 61 10.16 7.13 -6.33
C PRO A 61 9.03 7.63 -5.44
N TRP A 62 7.80 7.70 -5.95
CA TRP A 62 6.64 8.06 -5.13
C TRP A 62 6.32 6.97 -4.11
N PHE A 63 6.39 5.70 -4.50
CA PHE A 63 6.10 4.61 -3.59
C PHE A 63 7.22 4.42 -2.55
N GLU A 64 8.45 4.79 -2.88
CA GLU A 64 9.56 4.82 -1.91
C GLU A 64 9.24 5.70 -0.69
N ASP A 65 8.63 6.88 -0.89
CA ASP A 65 8.19 7.75 0.22
C ASP A 65 7.15 7.06 1.11
N VAL A 66 6.26 6.25 0.53
CA VAL A 66 5.28 5.44 1.27
C VAL A 66 6.01 4.38 2.09
N VAL A 67 6.93 3.64 1.48
CA VAL A 67 7.68 2.57 2.15
C VAL A 67 8.53 3.11 3.31
N VAL A 68 9.26 4.21 3.10
CA VAL A 68 10.08 4.85 4.14
C VAL A 68 9.24 5.34 5.33
N SER A 69 8.00 5.74 5.07
CA SER A 69 7.06 6.18 6.11
C SER A 69 6.32 5.03 6.81
N SER A 70 6.50 3.79 6.33
CA SER A 70 5.79 2.60 6.80
C SER A 70 6.61 1.79 7.80
N GLN A 71 5.92 0.97 8.60
CA GLN A 71 6.54 -0.10 9.36
C GLN A 71 6.77 -1.30 8.44
N LEU A 72 8.02 -1.54 8.06
CA LEU A 72 8.41 -2.73 7.33
C LEU A 72 8.65 -3.90 8.30
N VAL A 73 7.97 -5.03 8.08
CA VAL A 73 8.10 -6.27 8.86
C VAL A 73 8.65 -7.41 8.00
N PRO A 74 9.33 -8.41 8.58
CA PRO A 74 9.97 -9.50 7.82
C PRO A 74 9.06 -10.35 6.93
N GLY A 75 7.77 -10.49 7.27
CA GLY A 75 6.83 -11.31 6.50
C GLY A 75 7.02 -12.83 6.69
N ASP A 76 7.63 -13.25 7.79
CA ASP A 76 7.94 -14.65 8.13
C ASP A 76 6.97 -15.27 9.16
N VAL A 77 5.90 -14.55 9.51
CA VAL A 77 4.83 -15.07 10.36
C VAL A 77 3.97 -16.04 9.54
N GLU A 78 3.94 -17.30 9.97
CA GLU A 78 3.00 -18.28 9.45
C GLU A 78 1.64 -18.15 10.13
N ILE A 79 0.58 -18.06 9.31
CA ILE A 79 -0.80 -18.10 9.76
C ILE A 79 -1.52 -19.31 9.13
N PRO A 80 -2.60 -19.82 9.75
CA PRO A 80 -3.52 -20.72 9.05
C PRO A 80 -4.07 -20.03 7.81
N ARG A 81 -4.42 -20.79 6.78
CA ARG A 81 -5.13 -20.25 5.61
C ARG A 81 -6.46 -19.64 6.04
N LEU A 82 -6.72 -18.40 5.66
CA LEU A 82 -7.95 -17.68 5.99
C LEU A 82 -8.72 -17.25 4.74
N SER A 83 -8.00 -16.82 3.70
CA SER A 83 -8.58 -16.35 2.44
C SER A 83 -8.87 -17.48 1.43
N ASP A 84 -9.86 -17.24 0.57
CA ASP A 84 -10.15 -18.12 -0.56
C ASP A 84 -9.00 -18.08 -1.58
N ASP A 85 -8.41 -16.91 -1.83
CA ASP A 85 -7.11 -16.75 -2.50
C ASP A 85 -5.94 -16.84 -1.47
N PRO A 86 -5.11 -17.90 -1.51
CA PRO A 86 -3.97 -18.01 -0.61
C PRO A 86 -2.95 -16.87 -0.73
N ASP A 87 -2.92 -16.14 -1.84
CA ASP A 87 -2.01 -15.00 -1.99
C ASP A 87 -2.43 -13.80 -1.12
N ASP A 88 -3.69 -13.71 -0.67
CA ASP A 88 -4.19 -12.62 0.19
C ASP A 88 -3.86 -12.81 1.68
N ASP A 89 -3.61 -14.05 2.11
CA ASP A 89 -3.19 -14.37 3.48
C ASP A 89 -1.93 -13.58 3.90
N GLN A 90 -1.09 -13.16 2.94
CA GLN A 90 0.10 -12.35 3.20
C GLN A 90 -0.22 -11.00 3.88
N TYR A 91 -1.36 -10.38 3.54
CA TYR A 91 -1.78 -9.10 4.13
C TYR A 91 -2.19 -9.29 5.59
N ILE A 92 -2.86 -10.39 5.90
CA ILE A 92 -3.24 -10.75 7.26
C ILE A 92 -2.00 -11.13 8.08
N ALA A 93 -1.07 -11.90 7.51
CA ALA A 93 0.18 -12.26 8.17
C ALA A 93 1.03 -11.01 8.51
N ALA A 94 1.14 -10.07 7.59
CA ALA A 94 1.78 -8.78 7.81
C ALA A 94 1.09 -8.00 8.95
N ALA A 95 -0.24 -7.93 8.93
CA ALA A 95 -1.01 -7.27 9.97
C ALA A 95 -0.78 -7.89 11.36
N VAL A 96 -0.76 -9.22 11.46
CA VAL A 96 -0.46 -9.94 12.71
C VAL A 96 0.94 -9.62 13.19
N GLN A 97 1.94 -9.68 12.30
CA GLN A 97 3.34 -9.44 12.65
C GLN A 97 3.60 -8.00 13.10
N GLY A 98 3.05 -7.01 12.37
CA GLY A 98 3.13 -5.60 12.71
C GLY A 98 2.19 -5.16 13.83
N ARG A 99 1.32 -6.06 14.32
CA ARG A 99 0.28 -5.77 15.31
C ARG A 99 -0.69 -4.68 14.85
N ALA A 100 -0.96 -4.64 13.54
CA ALA A 100 -2.01 -3.80 12.98
C ALA A 100 -3.38 -4.20 13.56
N THR A 101 -4.23 -3.21 13.74
CA THR A 101 -5.59 -3.40 14.29
C THR A 101 -6.66 -3.48 13.21
N PHE A 102 -6.32 -3.10 11.99
CA PHE A 102 -7.21 -3.08 10.83
C PHE A 102 -6.46 -3.54 9.59
N VAL A 103 -7.18 -4.23 8.70
CA VAL A 103 -6.82 -4.44 7.30
C VAL A 103 -7.87 -3.69 6.49
N ASP A 104 -7.43 -2.86 5.54
CA ASP A 104 -8.30 -2.13 4.63
C ASP A 104 -8.17 -2.73 3.24
N THR A 105 -9.24 -3.31 2.72
CA THR A 105 -9.29 -4.00 1.44
C THR A 105 -10.50 -3.57 0.63
N GLY A 106 -10.29 -3.46 -0.69
CA GLY A 106 -11.38 -3.33 -1.66
C GLY A 106 -11.86 -4.67 -2.22
N ASP A 107 -11.15 -5.74 -1.89
CA ASP A 107 -11.52 -7.11 -2.23
C ASP A 107 -12.51 -7.66 -1.18
N PRO A 108 -13.61 -8.32 -1.59
CA PRO A 108 -14.52 -8.98 -0.66
C PRO A 108 -13.98 -10.25 0.02
N ASP A 109 -12.88 -10.84 -0.48
CA ASP A 109 -12.15 -11.94 0.20
C ASP A 109 -11.31 -11.40 1.38
#